data_AF-A0A6I1JEY3-F1
#
_entry.id   AF-A0A6I1JEY3-F1
#
_cell.length_a   1.000
_cell.length_b   1.000
_cell.length_c   1.000
_cell.angle_alpha   90.00
_cell.angle_beta   90.00
_cell.angle_gamma   90.00
#
_symmetry.space_group_name_H-M   'P 1'
#
loop_
_entity.id
_entity.type
_entity.pdbx_description
1 polymer ?
#
loop_
_entity_poly.entity_id
_entity_poly.type
_entity_poly.pdbx_seq_one_letter_code
_entity_poly.pdbx_strand_id
1 'polypeptide(L)'
;MSRTSADARFWDRTARKYAADPIRDMAGYERTIARTRDWLSASHSVLELGCGTGTSALLLAPSVARIVGSDISEEMIAIARERAAAANCPNASFEVGPADEPAEADGSCDAVLRLA
;
A
#
# COMPACT_ATOMS: atom_id res chain seq x y z
N MET A 1 -0.94 -26.17 -5.86
CA MET A 1 -0.53 -24.76 -5.96
C MET A 1 -1.43 -23.96 -5.03
N SER A 2 -0.87 -23.23 -4.05
CA SER A 2 -1.68 -22.37 -3.18
C SER A 2 -2.30 -21.24 -4.00
N ARG A 3 -3.54 -20.85 -3.68
CA ARG A 3 -4.31 -19.80 -4.38
C ARG A 3 -3.53 -18.47 -4.38
N THR A 4 -2.88 -18.14 -3.27
CA THR A 4 -1.98 -16.98 -3.09
C THR A 4 -0.83 -16.93 -4.11
N SER A 5 -0.28 -18.09 -4.48
CA SER A 5 0.84 -18.18 -5.43
C SER A 5 0.41 -17.97 -6.89
N ALA A 6 -0.84 -18.33 -7.24
CA ALA A 6 -1.39 -18.05 -8.56
C ALA A 6 -1.72 -16.56 -8.73
N ASP A 7 -2.25 -15.95 -7.67
CA ASP A 7 -2.59 -14.52 -7.64
C ASP A 7 -1.33 -13.64 -7.70
N ALA A 8 -0.27 -13.98 -6.95
CA ALA A 8 1.02 -13.29 -7.00
C ALA A 8 1.58 -13.26 -8.43
N ARG A 9 1.65 -14.42 -9.10
CA ARG A 9 2.14 -14.51 -10.50
C ARG A 9 1.30 -13.70 -11.49
N PHE A 10 0.00 -13.56 -11.26
CA PHE A 10 -0.86 -12.75 -12.13
C PHE A 10 -0.51 -11.27 -11.98
N TRP A 11 -0.38 -10.81 -10.74
CA TRP A 11 -0.04 -9.43 -10.43
C TRP A 11 1.37 -9.06 -10.84
N ASP A 12 2.35 -9.96 -10.68
CA ASP A 12 3.73 -9.72 -11.15
C ASP A 12 3.76 -9.42 -12.65
N ARG A 13 3.04 -10.21 -13.46
CA ARG A 13 2.95 -9.99 -14.92
C ARG A 13 2.22 -8.70 -15.29
N THR A 14 1.34 -8.21 -14.43
CA THR A 14 0.44 -7.09 -14.71
C THR A 14 0.95 -5.77 -14.10
N ALA A 15 1.87 -5.84 -13.13
CA ALA A 15 2.27 -4.72 -12.28
C ALA A 15 2.66 -3.46 -13.05
N ARG A 16 3.54 -3.58 -14.06
CA ARG A 16 3.97 -2.42 -14.86
C ARG A 16 2.83 -1.78 -15.65
N LYS A 17 1.93 -2.59 -16.21
CA LYS A 17 0.76 -2.08 -16.93
C LYS A 17 -0.20 -1.39 -15.96
N TYR A 18 -0.48 -2.02 -14.82
CA TYR A 18 -1.32 -1.46 -13.77
C TYR A 18 -0.76 -0.12 -13.26
N ALA A 19 0.54 -0.05 -12.99
CA ALA A 19 1.21 1.16 -12.52
C ALA A 19 1.13 2.34 -13.51
N ALA A 20 1.01 2.05 -14.80
CA ALA A 20 0.89 3.05 -15.87
C ALA A 20 -0.55 3.42 -16.22
N ASP A 21 -1.53 2.62 -15.80
CA ASP A 21 -2.95 2.86 -16.07
C ASP A 21 -3.49 3.93 -15.10
N PRO A 22 -4.05 5.05 -15.57
CA PRO A 22 -4.60 6.06 -14.69
C PRO A 22 -5.81 5.55 -13.90
N ILE A 23 -5.94 6.00 -12.65
CA ILE A 23 -7.13 5.72 -11.84
C ILE A 23 -8.34 6.35 -12.53
N ARG A 24 -9.33 5.52 -12.86
CA ARG A 24 -10.48 5.90 -13.69
C ARG A 24 -11.36 6.98 -13.07
N ASP A 25 -11.54 6.96 -11.75
CA ASP A 25 -12.25 7.98 -10.99
C ASP A 25 -11.29 8.64 -9.98
N MET A 26 -10.43 9.51 -10.49
CA MET A 26 -9.50 10.29 -9.66
C MET A 26 -10.23 11.08 -8.57
N ALA A 27 -11.38 11.69 -8.87
CA ALA A 27 -12.12 12.49 -7.91
C ALA A 27 -12.68 11.62 -6.77
N GLY A 28 -13.19 10.42 -7.09
CA GLY A 28 -13.60 9.43 -6.09
C GLY A 28 -12.44 8.95 -5.23
N TYR A 29 -11.31 8.67 -5.86
CA TYR A 29 -10.09 8.28 -5.16
C TYR A 29 -9.61 9.38 -4.19
N GLU A 30 -9.56 10.64 -4.63
CA GLU A 30 -9.20 11.78 -3.78
C GLU A 30 -10.16 11.96 -2.60
N ARG A 31 -11.47 11.78 -2.81
CA ARG A 31 -12.46 11.79 -1.72
C ARG A 31 -12.21 10.67 -0.71
N THR A 32 -11.86 9.48 -1.18
CA THR A 32 -11.50 8.35 -0.30
C THR A 32 -10.25 8.67 0.51
N ILE A 33 -9.19 9.19 -0.12
CA ILE A 33 -7.96 9.57 0.60
C ILE A 33 -8.25 10.66 1.63
N ALA A 34 -8.98 11.71 1.27
CA ALA A 34 -9.34 12.79 2.19
C ALA A 34 -10.12 12.25 3.40
N ARG A 35 -11.15 11.44 3.15
CA ARG A 35 -11.97 10.85 4.21
C ARG A 35 -11.16 9.90 5.11
N THR A 36 -10.22 9.14 4.55
CA THR A 36 -9.34 8.27 5.33
C THR A 36 -8.43 9.08 6.25
N ARG A 37 -7.88 10.20 5.77
CA ARG A 37 -7.03 11.10 6.58
C ARG A 37 -7.74 11.63 7.82
N ASP A 38 -9.06 11.85 7.77
CA ASP A 38 -9.84 12.34 8.93
C ASP A 38 -9.83 11.35 10.13
N TRP A 39 -9.51 10.07 9.89
CA TRP A 39 -9.40 9.03 10.93
C TRP A 39 -7.96 8.78 11.37
N LEU A 40 -6.98 9.45 10.74
CA LEU A 40 -5.57 9.25 11.01
C LEU A 40 -5.00 10.39 11.86
N SER A 41 -3.96 10.06 12.62
CA SER A 41 -3.18 11.01 13.42
C SER A 41 -1.72 10.90 13.02
N ALA A 42 -0.99 12.01 13.12
CA ALA A 42 0.45 12.06 12.91
C ALA A 42 1.25 11.15 13.87
N SER A 43 0.61 10.62 14.92
CA SER A 43 1.20 9.63 15.84
C SER A 43 0.92 8.18 15.44
N HIS A 44 0.04 7.92 14.46
CA HIS A 44 -0.39 6.56 14.15
C HIS A 44 0.69 5.76 13.39
N SER A 45 0.80 4.48 13.74
CA SER A 45 1.41 3.43 12.94
C SER A 45 0.32 2.74 12.12
N VAL A 46 0.45 2.74 10.79
CA VAL A 46 -0.60 2.24 9.88
C VAL A 46 -0.10 1.07 9.04
N LEU A 47 -0.97 0.08 8.85
CA LEU A 47 -0.75 -1.04 7.93
C LEU A 47 -1.74 -0.97 6.77
N GLU A 48 -1.27 -0.97 5.53
CA GLU A 48 -2.11 -1.11 4.33
C GLU A 48 -1.96 -2.50 3.71
N LEU A 49 -3.07 -3.23 3.60
CA LEU A 49 -3.11 -4.60 3.07
C LEU A 49 -3.54 -4.62 1.61
N GLY A 50 -2.68 -5.13 0.73
CA GLY A 50 -2.87 -5.09 -0.72
C GLY A 50 -2.59 -3.68 -1.27
N CYS A 51 -1.43 -3.11 -0.90
CA CYS A 51 -1.08 -1.73 -1.24
C CYS A 51 -0.74 -1.53 -2.72
N GLY A 52 -0.58 -2.61 -3.49
CA GLY A 52 -0.17 -2.57 -4.89
C GLY A 52 1.09 -1.74 -5.08
N THR A 53 1.00 -0.71 -5.92
CA THR A 53 2.12 0.20 -6.22
C THR A 53 2.32 1.31 -5.17
N GLY A 54 1.70 1.20 -4.01
CA GLY A 54 1.88 2.12 -2.88
C GLY A 54 1.26 3.51 -3.03
N THR A 55 0.39 3.74 -4.02
CA THR A 55 -0.16 5.07 -4.33
C THR A 55 -0.90 5.67 -3.13
N SER A 56 -1.76 4.88 -2.47
CA SER A 56 -2.51 5.32 -1.30
C SER A 56 -1.61 5.52 -0.10
N ALA A 57 -0.76 4.54 0.24
CA ALA A 57 0.22 4.65 1.32
C ALA A 57 1.05 5.93 1.23
N LEU A 58 1.58 6.26 0.04
CA LEU A 58 2.40 7.46 -0.16
C LEU A 58 1.60 8.76 0.01
N LEU A 59 0.32 8.79 -0.38
CA LEU A 59 -0.53 9.94 -0.14
C LEU A 59 -0.92 10.08 1.33
N LEU A 60 -1.01 8.98 2.08
CA LEU A 60 -1.38 8.99 3.49
C LEU A 60 -0.17 9.18 4.42
N ALA A 61 1.04 8.84 3.96
CA ALA A 61 2.28 8.94 4.72
C ALA A 61 2.48 10.30 5.43
N PRO A 62 2.20 11.47 4.82
CA PRO A 62 2.36 12.76 5.52
C PRO A 62 1.41 12.97 6.71
N SER A 63 0.40 12.13 6.88
CA SER A 63 -0.63 12.25 7.92
C SER A 63 -0.39 11.30 9.11
N VAL A 64 0.68 10.52 9.10
CA VAL A 64 0.93 9.44 10.08
C VAL A 64 2.41 9.37 10.50
N ALA A 65 2.69 8.70 11.61
CA ALA A 65 4.07 8.50 12.07
C ALA A 65 4.82 7.55 11.14
N ARG A 66 4.17 6.44 10.77
CA ARG A 66 4.68 5.46 9.81
C ARG A 66 3.55 4.72 9.12
N ILE A 67 3.79 4.30 7.89
CA ILE A 67 2.90 3.41 7.14
C ILE A 67 3.68 2.26 6.50
N VAL A 68 3.19 1.05 6.69
CA VAL A 68 3.71 -0.17 6.06
C VAL A 68 2.68 -0.66 5.06
N GLY A 69 3.05 -0.81 3.80
CA GLY A 69 2.19 -1.42 2.78
C GLY A 69 2.63 -2.86 2.50
N SER A 70 1.70 -3.81 2.51
CA SER A 70 1.94 -5.19 2.09
C SER A 70 1.22 -5.53 0.80
N ASP A 71 1.85 -6.32 -0.05
CA ASP A 71 1.24 -6.91 -1.24
C ASP A 71 1.85 -8.29 -1.53
N ILE A 72 1.07 -9.17 -2.17
CA ILE A 72 1.54 -10.52 -2.53
C ILE A 72 2.50 -10.51 -3.73
N SER A 73 2.52 -9.43 -4.51
CA SER A 73 3.33 -9.32 -5.72
C SER A 73 4.67 -8.62 -5.44
N GLU A 74 5.76 -9.29 -5.80
CA GLU A 74 7.11 -8.74 -5.69
C GLU A 74 7.29 -7.52 -6.61
N GLU A 75 6.72 -7.57 -7.82
CA GLU A 75 6.82 -6.46 -8.79
C GLU A 75 6.01 -5.23 -8.33
N MET A 76 4.86 -5.42 -7.68
CA MET A 76 4.09 -4.32 -7.09
C MET A 76 4.90 -3.60 -6.01
N ILE A 77 5.51 -4.38 -5.11
CA ILE A 77 6.35 -3.84 -4.03
C ILE A 77 7.62 -3.19 -4.57
N ALA A 78 8.24 -3.73 -5.62
CA ALA A 78 9.37 -3.09 -6.28
C ALA A 78 9.01 -1.68 -6.76
N ILE A 79 7.88 -1.53 -7.46
CA ILE A 79 7.38 -0.23 -7.94
C ILE A 79 7.02 0.69 -6.77
N ALA A 80 6.41 0.16 -5.71
CA ALA A 80 6.07 0.95 -4.52
C ALA A 80 7.32 1.55 -3.85
N ARG A 81 8.40 0.76 -3.72
CA ARG A 81 9.69 1.21 -3.19
C ARG A 81 10.33 2.27 -4.07
N GLU A 82 10.31 2.10 -5.39
CA GLU A 82 10.80 3.11 -6.34
C GLU A 82 10.04 4.44 -6.19
N ARG A 83 8.71 4.38 -6.09
CA ARG A 83 7.87 5.56 -5.89
C ARG A 83 8.11 6.23 -4.54
N ALA A 84 8.32 5.46 -3.48
CA ALA A 84 8.65 5.98 -2.16
C ALA A 84 9.97 6.75 -2.15
N ALA A 85 11.00 6.18 -2.80
CA ALA A 85 12.29 6.83 -2.97
C ALA A 85 12.17 8.13 -3.80
N ALA A 86 11.45 8.08 -4.92
CA ALA A 86 11.22 9.25 -5.78
C ALA A 86 10.41 10.36 -5.08
N ALA A 87 9.45 9.99 -4.24
CA ALA A 87 8.64 10.93 -3.45
C ALA A 87 9.32 11.40 -2.16
N ASN A 88 10.52 10.89 -1.85
CA ASN A 88 11.24 11.18 -0.61
C ASN A 88 10.37 11.01 0.65
N CYS A 89 9.65 9.88 0.73
CA CYS A 89 8.75 9.54 1.83
C CYS A 89 9.40 8.47 2.75
N PRO A 90 10.26 8.87 3.71
CA PRO A 90 11.02 7.93 4.52
C PRO A 90 10.18 7.16 5.54
N ASN A 91 8.96 7.62 5.82
CA ASN A 91 8.04 7.00 6.77
C ASN A 91 7.06 6.02 6.10
N ALA A 92 7.25 5.71 4.81
CA ALA A 92 6.52 4.67 4.09
C ALA A 92 7.46 3.51 3.74
N SER A 93 7.15 2.29 4.20
CA SER A 93 7.86 1.06 3.84
C SER A 93 6.94 0.05 3.18
N PHE A 94 7.52 -0.86 2.39
CA PHE A 94 6.77 -1.79 1.54
C PHE A 94 7.36 -3.19 1.60
N GLU A 95 6.51 -4.19 1.81
CA GLU A 95 6.89 -5.57 2.09
C GLU A 95 6.05 -6.56 1.28
N VAL A 96 6.69 -7.66 0.87
CA VAL A 96 6.01 -8.73 0.15
C VAL A 96 5.41 -9.67 1.20
N GLY A 97 4.10 -9.84 1.15
CA GLY A 97 3.39 -10.66 2.11
C GLY A 97 1.90 -10.71 1.85
N PRO A 98 1.23 -11.83 2.17
CA PRO A 98 -0.19 -11.92 2.00
C PRO A 98 -0.93 -11.21 3.13
N ALA A 99 -2.15 -10.77 2.84
CA ALA A 99 -2.91 -9.95 3.77
C ALA A 99 -3.34 -10.69 5.06
N ASP A 100 -3.31 -12.03 5.04
CA ASP A 100 -3.61 -12.92 6.16
C ASP A 100 -2.41 -13.24 7.05
N GLU A 101 -1.18 -12.90 6.60
CA GLU A 101 0.05 -13.05 7.38
C GLU A 101 0.88 -11.75 7.32
N PRO A 102 0.37 -10.63 7.87
CA PRO A 102 1.12 -9.37 7.89
C PRO A 102 2.35 -9.49 8.80
N ALA A 103 3.50 -9.06 8.29
CA ALA A 103 4.78 -9.13 8.99
C ALA A 103 4.84 -8.23 10.26
N GLU A 104 3.96 -7.24 10.40
CA GLU A 104 3.75 -6.44 11.63
C GLU A 104 2.99 -7.23 12.72
N ALA A 105 3.29 -8.54 12.86
CA ALA A 105 2.72 -9.44 13.86
C ALA A 105 3.24 -9.19 15.29
N ASP A 106 4.19 -8.26 15.48
CA ASP A 106 4.81 -7.94 16.78
C ASP A 106 4.11 -6.83 17.58
N GLY A 107 2.92 -6.39 17.14
CA GLY A 107 2.00 -5.67 18.01
C GLY A 107 2.22 -4.15 18.10
N SER A 108 1.60 -3.43 17.18
CA SER A 108 0.53 -2.43 17.40
C SER A 108 0.54 -1.45 16.22
N CYS A 109 -0.36 -1.67 15.27
CA CYS A 109 -0.78 -0.62 14.37
C CYS A 109 -2.05 0.02 14.94
N ASP A 110 -2.12 1.35 14.87
CA ASP A 110 -3.29 2.12 15.30
C ASP A 110 -4.43 2.04 14.27
N ALA A 111 -4.09 1.73 13.01
CA ALA A 111 -5.07 1.52 11.95
C ALA A 111 -4.60 0.50 10.91
N VAL A 112 -5.55 -0.27 10.38
CA VAL A 112 -5.38 -1.15 9.21
C VAL A 112 -6.28 -0.65 8.08
N LEU A 113 -5.70 -0.48 6.90
CA LEU A 113 -6.36 0.03 5.70
C LEU A 113 -6.42 -1.05 4.62
N ARG A 114 -7.51 -1.02 3.85
CA ARG A 114 -7.61 -1.67 2.54
C ARG A 114 -8.41 -0.75 1.64
N LEU A 115 -7.72 -0.13 0.70
CA LEU A 115 -8.29 0.80 -0.27
C LEU A 115 -8.31 0.10 -1.63
N ALA A 116 -9.47 0.07 -2.26
CA ALA A 116 -9.71 -0.58 -3.55
C ALA A 116 -9.78 0.45 -4.67
#